data_AF-A0A382NRK7-F1
#
_entry.id   AF-A0A382NRK7-F1
#
_cell.length_a   1.000
_cell.length_b   1.000
_cell.length_c   1.000
_cell.angle_alpha   90.00
_cell.angle_beta   90.00
_cell.angle_gamma   90.00
#
_symmetry.space_group_name_H-M   'P 1'
#
loop_
_entity.id
_entity.type
_entity.pdbx_description
1 polymer ?
#
loop_
_entity_poly.entity_id
_entity_poly.type
_entity_poly.pdbx_seq_one_letter_code
_entity_poly.pdbx_strand_id
1 'polypeptide(L)'
;MNSSSHPILIELSQQLPETSKACKYIQGAESFSQVVTQAQEEFSCLSDLDADWGNGFSGRTQLAQNGYDNWLKDMEEDDRLRLMGALKLIIELAEELAEE
;
A
#
# COMPACT_ATOMS: atom_id res chain seq x y z
N MET A 1 19.82 -8.24 -15.20
CA MET A 1 19.41 -7.07 -14.39
C MET A 1 18.34 -7.60 -13.45
N ASN A 2 18.54 -7.48 -12.14
CA ASN A 2 17.56 -7.98 -11.17
C ASN A 2 16.48 -6.88 -11.03
N SER A 3 15.37 -7.07 -11.72
CA SER A 3 14.31 -6.08 -11.95
C SER A 3 13.33 -5.95 -10.77
N SER A 4 13.79 -5.93 -9.52
CA SER A 4 12.84 -6.02 -8.39
C SER A 4 12.38 -4.68 -7.81
N SER A 5 13.09 -3.57 -8.05
CA SER A 5 12.70 -2.27 -7.47
C SER A 5 12.97 -1.11 -8.42
N HIS A 6 11.91 -0.43 -8.86
CA HIS A 6 12.00 0.74 -9.74
C HIS A 6 12.31 2.00 -8.91
N PRO A 7 13.29 2.85 -9.26
CA PRO A 7 13.69 4.00 -8.45
C PRO A 7 12.55 4.95 -8.06
N ILE A 8 11.60 5.17 -8.97
CA ILE A 8 10.44 6.02 -8.69
C ILE A 8 9.49 5.36 -7.68
N LEU A 9 9.29 4.03 -7.75
CA LEU A 9 8.48 3.32 -6.76
C LEU A 9 9.14 3.39 -5.38
N ILE A 10 10.48 3.27 -5.30
CA ILE A 10 11.23 3.42 -4.05
C ILE A 10 10.99 4.81 -3.45
N GLU A 11 11.07 5.87 -4.24
CA GLU A 11 10.80 7.23 -3.77
C GLU A 11 9.35 7.40 -3.28
N LEU A 12 8.37 6.89 -4.03
CA LEU A 12 6.97 6.93 -3.61
C LEU A 12 6.72 6.12 -2.32
N SER A 13 7.43 5.01 -2.13
CA SER A 13 7.28 4.16 -0.94
C SER A 13 7.64 4.87 0.36
N GLN A 14 8.46 5.93 0.31
CA GLN A 14 8.81 6.74 1.48
C GLN A 14 7.62 7.53 2.04
N GLN A 15 6.52 7.66 1.27
CA GLN A 15 5.28 8.25 1.74
C GLN A 15 4.38 7.25 2.48
N LEU A 16 4.69 5.96 2.41
CA LEU A 16 3.99 4.92 3.16
C LEU A 16 4.66 4.72 4.53
N PRO A 17 3.94 4.20 5.54
CA PRO A 17 4.58 3.68 6.75
C PRO A 17 5.61 2.61 6.38
N GLU A 18 6.83 2.70 6.93
CA GLU A 18 7.91 1.73 6.66
C GLU A 18 7.52 0.29 7.04
N THR A 19 6.61 0.15 7.99
CA THR A 19 6.08 -1.13 8.43
C THR A 19 5.05 -1.72 7.47
N SER A 20 4.51 -0.92 6.54
CA SER A 20 3.47 -1.36 5.61
C SER A 20 3.98 -2.43 4.65
N LYS A 21 3.07 -3.32 4.25
CA LYS A 21 3.39 -4.43 3.38
C LYS A 21 3.65 -3.98 1.94
N ALA A 22 2.90 -3.01 1.43
CA ALA A 22 3.22 -2.38 0.15
C ALA A 22 4.62 -1.74 0.13
N CYS A 23 5.03 -1.05 1.21
CA CYS A 23 6.37 -0.46 1.32
C CYS A 23 7.46 -1.55 1.26
N LYS A 24 7.28 -2.64 2.02
CA LYS A 24 8.19 -3.80 2.01
C LYS A 24 8.26 -4.49 0.65
N TYR A 25 7.13 -4.64 -0.05
CA TYR A 25 7.10 -5.26 -1.37
C TYR A 25 7.86 -4.43 -2.40
N ILE A 26 7.72 -3.10 -2.38
CA ILE A 26 8.45 -2.20 -3.28
C ILE A 26 9.97 -2.28 -3.06
N GLN A 27 10.38 -2.34 -1.79
CA GLN A 27 11.79 -2.39 -1.39
C GLN A 27 12.38 -3.81 -1.45
N GLY A 28 11.53 -4.81 -1.70
CA GLY A 28 11.87 -6.22 -1.63
C GLY A 28 12.17 -6.84 -2.98
N ALA A 29 11.82 -8.13 -3.09
CA ALA A 29 12.05 -8.95 -4.28
C ALA A 29 10.75 -9.26 -5.04
N GLU A 30 9.63 -8.71 -4.57
CA GLU A 30 8.30 -8.90 -5.11
C GLU A 30 8.16 -8.31 -6.52
N SER A 31 7.32 -8.92 -7.35
CA SER A 31 7.05 -8.43 -8.69
C SER A 31 6.15 -7.19 -8.67
N PHE A 32 6.16 -6.40 -9.74
CA PHE A 32 5.25 -5.25 -9.87
C PHE A 32 3.78 -5.67 -9.74
N SER A 33 3.35 -6.82 -10.28
CA SER A 33 1.98 -7.33 -10.09
C SER A 33 1.64 -7.63 -8.62
N GLN A 34 2.61 -8.10 -7.82
CA GLN A 34 2.43 -8.31 -6.39
C GLN A 34 2.34 -6.97 -5.64
N VAL A 35 3.15 -5.97 -6.03
CA VAL A 35 3.06 -4.60 -5.52
C VAL A 35 1.68 -4.00 -5.80
N VAL A 36 1.19 -4.10 -7.04
CA VAL A 36 -0.15 -3.62 -7.44
C VAL A 36 -1.22 -4.25 -6.57
N THR A 37 -1.23 -5.58 -6.47
CA THR A 37 -2.25 -6.32 -5.70
C THR A 37 -2.27 -5.86 -4.24
N GLN A 38 -1.09 -5.75 -3.61
CA GLN A 38 -0.98 -5.34 -2.22
C GLN A 38 -1.38 -3.87 -2.01
N ALA A 39 -0.96 -2.97 -2.90
CA ALA A 39 -1.30 -1.55 -2.82
C ALA A 39 -2.80 -1.30 -3.05
N GLN A 40 -3.44 -2.06 -3.96
CA GLN A 40 -4.89 -1.99 -4.19
C GLN A 40 -5.70 -2.48 -2.97
N GLU A 41 -5.26 -3.55 -2.32
CA GLU A 41 -5.88 -4.04 -1.08
C GLU A 41 -5.83 -2.95 0.00
N GLU A 42 -4.65 -2.38 0.25
CA GLU A 42 -4.44 -1.33 1.24
C GLU A 42 -5.22 -0.05 0.91
N PHE A 43 -5.21 0.38 -0.36
CA PHE A 43 -5.99 1.53 -0.83
C PHE A 43 -7.48 1.35 -0.59
N SER A 44 -8.00 0.15 -0.87
CA SER A 44 -9.42 -0.13 -0.71
C SER A 44 -9.82 -0.17 0.77
N CYS A 45 -8.95 -0.71 1.64
CA CYS A 45 -9.16 -0.66 3.08
C CYS A 45 -9.13 0.78 3.63
N LEU A 46 -8.28 1.66 3.10
CA LEU A 46 -8.24 3.07 3.51
C LEU A 46 -9.45 3.85 3.01
N SER A 47 -10.00 3.46 1.86
CA SER A 47 -11.22 4.05 1.27
C SER A 47 -12.45 3.78 2.13
N ASP A 48 -12.53 2.59 2.73
CA ASP A 48 -13.57 2.21 3.69
C ASP A 48 -12.99 1.36 4.84
N LEU A 49 -12.75 2.02 5.98
CA LEU A 49 -12.14 1.41 7.16
C LEU A 49 -13.07 0.43 7.88
N ASP A 50 -14.38 0.58 7.71
CA ASP A 50 -15.41 -0.20 8.41
C ASP A 50 -16.03 -1.29 7.52
N ALA A 51 -15.77 -1.25 6.21
CA ALA A 51 -16.14 -2.33 5.29
C ALA A 51 -15.67 -3.69 5.79
N ASP A 52 -16.54 -4.70 5.67
CA ASP A 52 -16.20 -6.10 5.94
C ASP A 52 -15.44 -6.68 4.74
N TRP A 53 -14.16 -7.00 4.98
CA TRP A 53 -13.26 -7.62 4.01
C TRP A 53 -13.25 -9.15 4.13
N GLY A 54 -14.23 -9.71 4.84
CA GLY A 54 -14.44 -11.15 5.00
C GLY A 54 -14.04 -11.65 6.38
N ASN A 55 -14.68 -12.75 6.80
CA ASN A 55 -14.49 -13.36 8.13
C ASN A 55 -14.72 -12.38 9.30
N GLY A 56 -15.45 -11.29 9.09
CA GLY A 56 -15.71 -10.26 10.10
C GLY A 56 -14.56 -9.29 10.34
N PHE A 57 -13.57 -9.24 9.44
CA PHE A 57 -12.47 -8.28 9.52
C PHE A 57 -12.83 -6.98 8.82
N SER A 58 -12.75 -5.87 9.56
CA SER A 58 -12.88 -4.54 8.98
C SER A 58 -11.63 -4.14 8.20
N GLY A 59 -11.75 -3.18 7.27
CA GLY A 59 -10.60 -2.61 6.54
C GLY A 59 -9.51 -2.10 7.48
N ARG A 60 -9.90 -1.51 8.62
CA ARG A 60 -8.96 -1.11 9.68
C ARG A 60 -8.19 -2.28 10.27
N THR A 61 -8.84 -3.43 10.48
CA THR A 61 -8.17 -4.62 11.02
C THR A 61 -7.20 -5.21 9.99
N GLN A 62 -7.60 -5.23 8.72
CA GLN A 62 -6.75 -5.68 7.62
C GLN A 62 -5.50 -4.78 7.48
N LEU A 63 -5.66 -3.46 7.53
CA LEU A 63 -4.54 -2.51 7.52
C LEU A 63 -3.58 -2.73 8.69
N ALA A 64 -4.10 -2.98 9.90
CA ALA A 64 -3.26 -3.29 11.04
C ALA A 64 -2.40 -4.55 10.80
N GLN A 65 -2.97 -5.60 10.20
CA GLN A 65 -2.21 -6.81 9.81
C GLN A 65 -1.18 -6.53 8.71
N ASN A 66 -1.48 -5.60 7.81
CA ASN A 66 -0.56 -5.13 6.78
C ASN A 66 0.47 -4.12 7.30
N GLY A 67 0.55 -3.89 8.61
CA GLY A 67 1.62 -3.10 9.24
C GLY A 67 1.31 -1.62 9.43
N TYR A 68 0.04 -1.22 9.39
CA TYR A 68 -0.40 0.15 9.67
C TYR A 68 -0.77 0.38 11.15
N ASP A 69 -0.56 -0.60 12.04
CA ASP A 69 -1.08 -0.57 13.42
C ASP A 69 -0.68 0.69 14.20
N ASN A 70 0.56 1.16 14.04
CA ASN A 70 1.02 2.39 14.70
C ASN A 70 0.50 3.64 14.01
N TRP A 71 0.53 3.67 12.68
CA TRP A 71 0.04 4.80 11.90
C TRP A 71 -1.47 5.04 12.12
N LEU A 72 -2.26 3.97 12.24
CA LEU A 72 -3.70 4.04 12.47
C LEU A 72 -4.10 4.66 13.82
N LYS A 73 -3.20 4.70 14.82
CA LYS A 73 -3.50 5.25 16.16
C LYS A 73 -3.61 6.77 16.14
N ASP A 74 -2.76 7.40 15.34
CA ASP A 74 -2.61 8.86 15.26
C ASP A 74 -3.07 9.41 13.89
N MET A 75 -3.79 8.60 13.11
CA MET A 75 -4.25 8.96 11.77
C MET A 75 -5.32 10.05 11.83
N GLU A 76 -5.03 11.18 11.20
CA GLU A 76 -6.02 12.20 10.83
C GLU A 76 -6.58 11.96 9.42
N GLU A 77 -7.73 12.59 9.12
CA GLU A 77 -8.38 12.44 7.81
C GLU A 77 -7.48 12.90 6.65
N ASP A 78 -6.75 14.00 6.83
CA ASP A 78 -5.81 14.54 5.84
C ASP A 78 -4.62 13.58 5.59
N ASP A 79 -4.13 12.91 6.64
CA ASP A 79 -3.07 11.92 6.52
C ASP A 79 -3.56 10.70 5.75
N ARG A 80 -4.81 10.27 5.99
CA ARG A 80 -5.46 9.20 5.23
C ARG A 80 -5.57 9.55 3.75
N LEU A 81 -6.04 10.75 3.42
CA LEU A 81 -6.16 11.19 2.02
C LEU A 81 -4.79 11.26 1.33
N ARG A 82 -3.75 11.76 2.02
CA ARG A 82 -2.39 11.79 1.48
C ARG A 82 -1.86 10.39 1.18
N LEU A 83 -2.04 9.46 2.13
CA LEU A 83 -1.60 8.08 1.99
C LEU A 83 -2.33 7.37 0.84
N MET A 84 -3.65 7.58 0.72
CA MET A 84 -4.43 7.06 -0.41
C MET A 84 -3.92 7.61 -1.75
N GLY A 85 -3.57 8.90 -1.82
CA GLY A 85 -2.96 9.49 -3.01
C GLY A 85 -1.62 8.85 -3.37
N ALA A 86 -0.74 8.62 -2.39
CA ALA A 86 0.54 7.93 -2.60
C ALA A 86 0.33 6.50 -3.11
N LEU A 87 -0.58 5.74 -2.50
CA LEU A 87 -0.92 4.39 -2.95
C LEU A 87 -1.49 4.38 -4.37
N LYS A 88 -2.33 5.36 -4.73
CA LYS A 88 -2.89 5.46 -6.09
C LYS A 88 -1.80 5.65 -7.15
N LEU A 89 -0.82 6.52 -6.88
CA LEU A 89 0.34 6.73 -7.76
C LEU A 89 1.23 5.47 -7.85
N ILE A 90 1.43 4.76 -6.74
CA ILE A 90 2.16 3.49 -6.70
C ILE A 90 1.47 2.44 -7.56
N ILE A 91 0.13 2.31 -7.45
CA ILE A 91 -0.66 1.36 -8.23
C ILE A 91 -0.50 1.65 -9.72
N GLU A 92 -0.74 2.89 -10.13
CA GLU A 92 -0.68 3.28 -11.56
C GLU A 92 0.70 3.01 -12.16
N LEU A 93 1.77 3.42 -11.47
CA LEU A 93 3.14 3.19 -11.95
C LEU A 93 3.51 1.70 -11.95
N ALA A 94 3.12 0.94 -10.93
CA ALA A 94 3.42 -0.49 -10.87
C ALA A 94 2.60 -1.30 -11.90
N GLU A 95 1.39 -0.86 -12.24
CA GLU A 95 0.60 -1.42 -13.35
C GLU A 95 1.31 -1.21 -14.68
N GLU A 96 1.74 0.02 -14.98
CA GLU A 96 2.51 0.34 -16.21
C GLU A 96 3.78 -0.52 -16.31
N LEU A 97 4.54 -0.65 -15.22
CA LEU A 97 5.76 -1.46 -15.20
C LEU A 97 5.52 -2.98 -15.27
N ALA A 98 4.33 -3.45 -14.89
CA ALA A 98 3.98 -4.87 -14.99
C ALA A 98 3.53 -5.28 -16.41
N GLU A 99 3.13 -4.31 -17.23
CA GLU A 99 2.75 -4.52 -18.63
C GLU A 99 3.95 -4.54 -19.59
N GLU A 100 5.14 -4.10 -19.14
CA GLU A 100 6.42 -4.14 -19.88
C GLU A 100 7.15 -5.50 -19.79
#